data_AF-A0A1Q3BSR6-F1
#
_entry.id   AF-A0A1Q3BSR6-F1
#
_cell.length_a   1.000
_cell.length_b   1.000
_cell.length_c   1.000
_cell.angle_alpha   90.00
_cell.angle_beta   90.00
_cell.angle_gamma   90.00
#
_symmetry.space_group_name_H-M   'P 1'
#
loop_
_entity.id
_entity.type
_entity.pdbx_description
1 polymer ?
#
loop_
_entity_poly.entity_id
_entity_poly.type
_entity_poly.pdbx_seq_one_letter_code
_entity_poly.pdbx_strand_id
1 'polypeptide(L)'
;SWSWRQILLLRPMAREHLIYKWGNGERFSLWFDPWLQGDSIHVLYGCRVMYDTGLGIQARVKDMLREGEWCWPQVSGDLIEIQQRVCGIPVSTNLDIIFWDKVGDTFSTNRAWQAIRARSNNVDWHDVVWHPKRILKHAFSLWLAIRGAHRTRDKLVVVGVTHTAQCIFHCGETESTEHLFFQCPFSVNIWREVLKLCNITRLILPWANEVQWMKEHAKGNKFDHAL
;
A
#
# COMPACT_ATOMS: atom_id res chain seq x y z
N SER A 1 9.78 -7.72 11.35
CA SER A 1 9.75 -6.86 10.13
C SER A 1 8.71 -5.76 10.31
N TRP A 2 9.13 -4.50 10.28
CA TRP A 2 8.25 -3.32 10.41
C TRP A 2 7.29 -3.19 9.22
N SER A 3 7.76 -3.46 8.01
CA SER A 3 6.96 -3.41 6.78
C SER A 3 5.78 -4.37 6.81
N TRP A 4 5.98 -5.61 7.29
CA TRP A 4 4.89 -6.58 7.45
C TRP A 4 3.82 -6.09 8.43
N ARG A 5 4.22 -5.47 9.55
CA ARG A 5 3.25 -4.88 10.50
C ARG A 5 2.42 -3.78 9.84
N GLN A 6 3.04 -2.91 9.04
CA GLN A 6 2.33 -1.86 8.31
C GLN A 6 1.34 -2.42 7.28
N ILE A 7 1.72 -3.47 6.53
CA ILE A 7 0.80 -4.15 5.61
C ILE A 7 -0.39 -4.75 6.37
N LEU A 8 -0.15 -5.34 7.54
CA LEU A 8 -1.22 -5.93 8.35
C LEU A 8 -2.21 -4.89 8.91
N LEU A 9 -1.82 -3.62 9.06
CA LEU A 9 -2.74 -2.54 9.42
C LEU A 9 -3.79 -2.28 8.34
N LEU A 10 -3.55 -2.69 7.09
CA LEU A 10 -4.50 -2.59 5.98
C LEU A 10 -5.50 -3.76 5.95
N ARG A 11 -5.43 -4.71 6.89
CA ARG A 11 -6.34 -5.87 6.95
C ARG A 11 -7.82 -5.47 7.03
N PRO A 12 -8.25 -4.51 7.88
CA PRO A 12 -9.66 -4.12 7.95
C PRO A 12 -10.19 -3.62 6.60
N MET A 13 -9.41 -2.76 5.94
CA MET A 13 -9.71 -2.26 4.60
C MET A 13 -9.77 -3.38 3.56
N ALA A 14 -8.82 -4.32 3.58
CA ALA A 14 -8.87 -5.46 2.66
C ALA A 14 -10.09 -6.37 2.90
N ARG A 15 -10.52 -6.52 4.17
CA ARG A 15 -11.68 -7.35 4.55
C ARG A 15 -12.97 -6.87 3.89
N GLU A 16 -13.14 -5.56 3.69
CA GLU A 16 -14.33 -4.99 3.03
C GLU A 16 -14.48 -5.44 1.58
N HIS A 17 -13.38 -5.85 0.93
CA HIS A 17 -13.38 -6.29 -0.46
C HIS A 17 -13.34 -7.82 -0.61
N LEU A 18 -12.98 -8.55 0.43
CA LEU A 18 -12.81 -10.01 0.37
C LEU A 18 -14.16 -10.71 0.55
N ILE A 19 -14.56 -11.48 -0.46
CA ILE A 19 -15.77 -12.30 -0.42
C ILE A 19 -15.36 -13.75 -0.39
N TYR A 20 -15.63 -14.41 0.74
CA TYR A 20 -15.37 -15.83 0.92
C TYR A 20 -16.58 -16.62 0.42
N LYS A 21 -16.40 -17.32 -0.71
CA LYS A 21 -17.38 -18.27 -1.21
C LYS A 21 -16.92 -19.66 -0.87
N TRP A 22 -17.53 -20.20 0.17
CA TRP A 22 -17.28 -21.57 0.58
C TRP A 22 -17.89 -22.53 -0.46
N GLY A 23 -17.23 -23.66 -0.64
CA GLY A 23 -17.63 -24.74 -1.53
C GLY A 23 -17.56 -26.06 -0.77
N ASN A 24 -16.57 -26.88 -1.08
CA ASN A 24 -16.33 -28.18 -0.47
C ASN A 24 -15.65 -28.10 0.91
N GLY A 25 -15.25 -26.91 1.34
CA GLY A 25 -14.65 -26.69 2.65
C GLY A 25 -13.22 -27.22 2.79
N GLU A 26 -12.56 -27.57 1.69
CA GLU A 26 -11.21 -28.14 1.73
C GLU A 26 -10.09 -27.13 1.92
N ARG A 27 -10.33 -25.85 1.64
CA ARG A 27 -9.31 -24.79 1.76
C ARG A 27 -9.55 -23.91 2.96
N PHE A 28 -10.81 -23.65 3.29
CA PHE A 28 -11.14 -22.72 4.36
C PHE A 28 -10.94 -23.36 5.73
N SER A 29 -10.28 -22.60 6.60
CA SER A 29 -10.17 -22.90 8.02
C SER A 29 -11.55 -22.90 8.65
N LEU A 30 -11.81 -23.94 9.43
CA LEU A 30 -13.04 -24.02 10.21
C LEU A 30 -13.15 -22.84 11.19
N TRP A 31 -12.03 -22.43 11.77
CA TRP A 31 -11.98 -21.49 12.88
C TRP A 31 -11.76 -20.04 12.49
N PHE A 32 -10.91 -19.78 11.49
CA PHE A 32 -10.37 -18.44 11.25
C PHE A 32 -10.87 -17.78 9.98
N ASP A 33 -11.34 -18.55 8.99
CA ASP A 33 -11.90 -17.96 7.78
C ASP A 33 -13.36 -17.52 8.01
N PRO A 34 -13.79 -16.39 7.41
CA PRO A 34 -15.10 -15.79 7.66
C PRO A 34 -16.22 -16.42 6.83
N TRP A 35 -16.32 -17.76 6.86
CA TRP A 35 -17.30 -18.51 6.06
C TRP A 35 -18.69 -18.55 6.72
N LEU A 36 -18.80 -18.28 8.03
CA LEU A 36 -20.06 -18.26 8.76
C LEU A 36 -20.66 -16.84 8.73
N GLN A 37 -21.44 -16.54 7.69
CA GLN A 37 -22.12 -15.25 7.50
C GLN A 37 -21.17 -14.03 7.47
N GLY A 38 -19.92 -14.21 7.03
CA GLY A 38 -18.92 -13.14 6.95
C GLY A 38 -18.05 -12.96 8.20
N ASP A 39 -18.26 -13.80 9.22
CA ASP A 39 -17.41 -13.91 10.40
C ASP A 39 -16.87 -15.33 10.57
N SER A 40 -15.78 -15.42 11.35
CA SER A 40 -15.17 -16.71 11.67
C SER A 40 -15.72 -17.24 12.99
N ILE A 41 -15.72 -18.57 13.15
CA ILE A 41 -16.20 -19.20 14.39
C ILE A 41 -15.41 -18.70 15.60
N HIS A 42 -14.10 -18.50 15.46
CA HIS A 42 -13.27 -17.98 16.54
C HIS A 42 -13.68 -16.57 16.97
N VAL A 43 -14.08 -15.70 16.04
CA VAL A 43 -14.55 -14.35 16.36
C VAL A 43 -15.90 -14.39 17.08
N LEU A 44 -16.79 -15.29 16.68
CA LEU A 44 -18.15 -15.37 17.22
C LEU A 44 -18.24 -16.11 18.57
N TYR A 45 -17.50 -17.21 18.74
CA TYR A 45 -17.64 -18.13 19.88
C TYR A 45 -16.34 -18.30 20.69
N GLY A 46 -15.25 -17.65 20.27
CA GLY A 46 -13.97 -17.72 20.97
C GLY A 46 -13.22 -19.04 20.77
N CYS A 47 -12.27 -19.33 21.67
CA CYS A 47 -11.41 -20.51 21.56
C CYS A 47 -12.00 -21.79 22.14
N ARG A 48 -13.03 -21.69 23.00
CA ARG A 48 -13.57 -22.85 23.73
C ARG A 48 -14.18 -23.91 22.80
N VAL A 49 -14.90 -23.47 21.77
CA VAL A 49 -15.49 -24.37 20.77
C VAL A 49 -14.45 -25.22 20.02
N MET A 50 -13.21 -24.76 19.90
CA MET A 50 -12.14 -25.58 19.31
C MET A 50 -11.79 -26.79 20.20
N TYR A 51 -11.81 -26.61 21.53
CA TYR A 51 -11.56 -27.71 22.47
C TYR A 51 -12.77 -28.64 22.57
N ASP A 52 -13.98 -28.07 22.65
CA ASP A 52 -15.22 -28.84 22.77
C ASP A 52 -15.46 -29.74 21.54
N THR A 53 -15.01 -29.34 20.35
CA THR A 53 -15.09 -30.18 19.15
C THR A 53 -14.05 -31.30 19.09
N GLY A 54 -12.98 -31.24 19.90
CA GLY A 54 -11.86 -32.17 19.84
C GLY A 54 -11.01 -32.05 18.56
N LEU A 55 -11.21 -30.98 17.78
CA LEU A 55 -10.50 -30.75 16.52
C LEU A 55 -9.29 -29.83 16.72
N GLY A 56 -8.26 -30.03 15.89
CA GLY A 56 -7.06 -29.21 15.91
C GLY A 56 -7.27 -27.80 15.35
N ILE A 57 -6.35 -26.89 15.65
CA ILE A 57 -6.34 -25.51 15.13
C ILE A 57 -6.27 -25.41 13.60
N GLN A 58 -5.81 -26.48 12.94
CA GLN A 58 -5.71 -26.57 11.47
C GLN A 58 -6.95 -27.20 10.82
N ALA A 59 -8.00 -27.46 11.59
CA ALA A 59 -9.24 -28.03 11.06
C ALA A 59 -9.84 -27.14 9.98
N ARG A 60 -10.43 -27.81 9.00
CA ARG A 60 -11.06 -27.24 7.82
C ARG A 60 -12.56 -27.42 7.89
N VAL A 61 -13.29 -26.62 7.13
CA VAL A 61 -14.75 -26.71 7.07
C VAL A 61 -15.21 -28.12 6.70
N LYS A 62 -14.50 -28.79 5.79
CA LYS A 62 -14.77 -30.19 5.40
C LYS A 62 -14.77 -31.18 6.57
N ASP A 63 -14.01 -30.90 7.63
CA ASP A 63 -13.84 -31.85 8.74
C ASP A 63 -15.11 -31.94 9.60
N MET A 64 -16.03 -30.96 9.45
CA MET A 64 -17.37 -30.96 10.05
C MET A 64 -18.45 -31.50 9.11
N LEU A 65 -18.09 -31.98 7.92
CA LEU A 65 -19.02 -32.54 6.94
C LEU A 65 -18.89 -34.06 6.89
N ARG A 66 -20.00 -34.78 7.01
CA ARG A 66 -20.07 -36.24 6.80
C ARG A 66 -21.22 -36.54 5.85
N GLU A 67 -20.95 -37.29 4.78
CA GLU A 67 -21.95 -37.69 3.78
C GLU A 67 -22.77 -36.51 3.19
N GLY A 68 -22.20 -35.30 3.18
CA GLY A 68 -22.88 -34.10 2.68
C GLY A 68 -23.73 -33.36 3.72
N GLU A 69 -23.65 -33.75 4.99
CA GLU A 69 -24.36 -33.12 6.10
C GLU A 69 -23.39 -32.53 7.15
N TRP A 70 -23.84 -31.47 7.82
CA TRP A 70 -23.11 -30.86 8.93
C TRP A 70 -23.23 -31.71 10.18
N CYS A 71 -22.09 -32.07 10.78
CA CYS A 71 -22.00 -32.95 11.94
C CYS A 71 -21.19 -32.31 13.06
N TRP A 72 -21.80 -31.37 13.78
CA TRP A 72 -21.21 -30.75 14.97
C TRP A 72 -21.46 -31.60 16.23
N PRO A 73 -20.47 -31.71 17.15
CA PRO A 73 -20.67 -32.36 18.43
C PRO A 73 -21.72 -31.64 19.29
N GLN A 74 -22.65 -32.36 19.89
CA GLN A 74 -23.72 -31.80 20.72
C GLN A 74 -23.32 -31.74 22.21
N VAL A 75 -22.08 -31.34 22.49
CA VAL A 75 -21.48 -31.41 23.84
C VAL A 75 -21.51 -30.08 24.61
N SER A 76 -21.74 -28.97 23.91
CA SER A 76 -21.89 -27.65 24.53
C SER A 76 -22.94 -26.80 23.80
N GLY A 77 -23.53 -25.84 24.50
CA GLY A 77 -24.60 -24.98 23.96
C GLY A 77 -24.17 -24.23 22.69
N ASP A 78 -22.93 -23.73 22.67
CA ASP A 78 -22.36 -23.03 21.51
C ASP A 78 -22.30 -23.93 20.27
N LEU A 79 -21.93 -25.20 20.42
CA LEU A 79 -21.86 -26.13 19.28
C LEU A 79 -23.26 -26.54 18.77
N ILE A 80 -24.23 -26.66 19.67
CA ILE A 80 -25.63 -26.89 19.29
C ILE A 80 -26.16 -25.69 18.50
N GLU A 81 -25.85 -24.47 18.94
CA GLU A 81 -26.21 -23.25 18.23
C GLU A 81 -25.52 -23.18 16.85
N ILE A 82 -24.23 -23.50 16.77
CA ILE A 82 -23.51 -23.56 15.50
C ILE A 82 -24.18 -24.55 14.54
N GLN A 83 -24.52 -25.76 15.00
CA GLN A 83 -25.24 -26.77 14.21
C GLN A 83 -26.54 -26.19 13.63
N GLN A 84 -27.33 -25.49 14.44
CA GLN A 84 -28.59 -24.89 14.01
C GLN A 84 -28.36 -23.81 12.94
N ARG A 85 -27.32 -22.98 13.09
CA ARG A 85 -26.98 -21.93 12.12
C ARG A 85 -26.47 -22.50 10.79
N VAL A 86 -25.70 -23.59 10.81
CA VAL A 86 -25.15 -24.19 9.58
C VAL A 86 -26.10 -25.16 8.89
N CYS A 87 -27.12 -25.68 9.57
CA CYS A 87 -28.05 -26.65 8.98
C CYS A 87 -28.77 -26.12 7.73
N GLY A 88 -28.97 -24.80 7.61
CA GLY A 88 -29.57 -24.17 6.42
C GLY A 88 -28.58 -23.87 5.29
N ILE A 89 -27.29 -24.18 5.46
CA ILE A 89 -26.22 -23.83 4.53
C ILE A 89 -25.96 -25.04 3.59
N PRO A 90 -26.26 -24.94 2.29
CA PRO A 90 -26.24 -26.09 1.37
C PRO A 90 -24.82 -26.54 1.03
N VAL A 91 -24.47 -27.80 1.30
CA VAL A 91 -23.15 -28.37 0.96
C VAL A 91 -22.93 -28.39 -0.55
N SER A 92 -21.81 -27.79 -0.98
CA SER A 92 -21.43 -27.71 -2.39
C SER A 92 -20.21 -28.58 -2.67
N THR A 93 -20.15 -29.17 -3.86
CA THR A 93 -18.95 -29.87 -4.36
C THR A 93 -17.96 -28.95 -5.05
N ASN A 94 -18.33 -27.68 -5.25
CA ASN A 94 -17.46 -26.68 -5.86
C ASN A 94 -16.24 -26.40 -4.97
N LEU A 95 -15.16 -25.88 -5.54
CA LEU A 95 -14.02 -25.45 -4.75
C LEU A 95 -14.32 -24.21 -3.91
N ASP A 96 -13.67 -24.12 -2.76
CA ASP A 96 -13.57 -22.88 -1.99
C ASP A 96 -12.85 -21.79 -2.80
N ILE A 97 -13.48 -20.63 -2.96
CA ILE A 97 -12.94 -19.51 -3.75
C ILE A 97 -13.09 -18.20 -2.97
N ILE A 98 -12.03 -17.39 -2.99
CA ILE A 98 -12.04 -16.02 -2.48
C ILE A 98 -12.15 -15.08 -3.67
N PHE A 99 -13.15 -14.20 -3.65
CA PHE A 99 -13.34 -13.16 -4.64
C PHE A 99 -12.97 -11.79 -4.07
N TRP A 100 -12.75 -10.85 -4.98
CA TRP A 100 -12.51 -9.44 -4.66
C TRP A 100 -13.65 -8.60 -5.24
N ASP A 101 -14.38 -7.87 -4.41
CA ASP A 101 -15.56 -7.04 -4.70
C ASP A 101 -16.79 -7.77 -5.26
N LYS A 102 -16.62 -8.69 -6.20
CA LYS A 102 -17.72 -9.34 -6.94
C LYS A 102 -17.46 -10.82 -7.15
N VAL A 103 -18.47 -11.65 -6.85
CA VAL A 103 -18.43 -13.10 -7.10
C VAL A 103 -18.42 -13.37 -8.59
N GLY A 104 -17.53 -14.27 -9.04
CA GLY A 104 -17.36 -14.66 -10.44
C GLY A 104 -16.26 -13.92 -11.18
N ASP A 105 -15.78 -12.79 -10.65
CA ASP A 105 -14.71 -12.02 -11.26
C ASP A 105 -13.32 -12.60 -10.93
N THR A 106 -12.39 -12.50 -11.89
CA THR A 106 -10.99 -12.84 -11.66
C THR A 106 -10.26 -11.72 -10.91
N PHE A 107 -9.46 -12.11 -9.92
CA PHE A 107 -8.63 -11.17 -9.17
C PHE A 107 -7.55 -10.55 -10.07
N SER A 108 -7.33 -9.25 -9.90
CA SER A 108 -6.21 -8.52 -10.50
C SER A 108 -5.70 -7.48 -9.52
N THR A 109 -4.38 -7.43 -9.33
CA THR A 109 -3.72 -6.40 -8.50
C THR A 109 -4.08 -4.99 -8.95
N ASN A 110 -4.29 -4.76 -10.25
CA ASN A 110 -4.72 -3.46 -10.76
C ASN A 110 -6.11 -3.09 -10.24
N ARG A 111 -7.08 -4.02 -10.35
CA ARG A 111 -8.44 -3.80 -9.88
C ARG A 111 -8.49 -3.57 -8.36
N ALA A 112 -7.79 -4.41 -7.60
CA ALA A 112 -7.69 -4.28 -6.16
C ALA A 112 -7.10 -2.92 -5.75
N TRP A 113 -6.01 -2.50 -6.39
CA TRP A 113 -5.42 -1.18 -6.16
C TRP A 113 -6.38 -0.04 -6.50
N GLN A 114 -7.13 -0.16 -7.58
CA GLN A 114 -8.11 0.85 -7.98
C GLN A 114 -9.30 0.96 -7.03
N ALA A 115 -9.72 -0.16 -6.44
CA ALA A 115 -10.81 -0.21 -5.46
C ALA A 115 -10.40 0.41 -4.12
N ILE A 116 -9.16 0.15 -3.68
CA ILE A 116 -8.66 0.60 -2.37
C ILE A 116 -8.19 2.06 -2.40
N ARG A 117 -7.57 2.50 -3.49
CA ARG A 117 -6.89 3.80 -3.50
C ARG A 117 -7.89 4.95 -3.43
N ALA A 118 -7.58 5.93 -2.59
CA ALA A 118 -8.20 7.25 -2.70
C ALA A 118 -7.69 7.93 -3.99
N ARG A 119 -8.56 8.08 -4.99
CA ARG A 119 -8.22 8.83 -6.20
C ARG A 119 -8.13 10.32 -5.87
N SER A 120 -6.99 10.91 -6.18
CA SER A 120 -6.80 12.36 -6.15
C SER A 120 -6.68 12.90 -7.56
N ASN A 121 -6.98 14.19 -7.74
CA ASN A 121 -6.77 14.86 -9.01
C ASN A 121 -5.30 14.82 -9.41
N ASN A 122 -5.07 14.78 -10.72
CA ASN A 122 -3.72 14.85 -11.21
C ASN A 122 -3.13 16.25 -10.92
N VAL A 123 -1.91 16.27 -10.40
CA VAL A 123 -1.17 17.50 -10.13
C VAL A 123 -0.49 17.98 -11.39
N ASP A 124 -0.35 19.28 -11.54
CA ASP A 124 0.25 19.95 -12.69
C ASP A 124 1.72 19.55 -12.95
N TRP A 125 2.46 19.17 -11.92
CA TRP A 125 3.83 18.66 -12.03
C TRP A 125 3.93 17.14 -12.27
N HIS A 126 2.80 16.42 -12.40
CA HIS A 126 2.80 14.96 -12.51
C HIS A 126 3.69 14.46 -13.64
N ASP A 127 3.57 15.04 -14.83
CA ASP A 127 4.30 14.58 -16.00
C ASP A 127 5.79 14.93 -15.92
N VAL A 128 6.18 15.93 -15.12
CA VAL A 128 7.58 16.23 -14.82
C VAL A 128 8.22 15.08 -14.04
N VAL A 129 7.49 14.48 -13.11
CA VAL A 129 8.00 13.43 -12.22
C VAL A 129 7.80 12.04 -12.81
N TRP A 130 6.61 11.78 -13.35
CA TRP A 130 6.11 10.44 -13.68
C TRP A 130 6.06 10.17 -15.20
N HIS A 131 7.00 10.74 -15.97
CA HIS A 131 7.12 10.49 -17.41
C HIS A 131 7.62 9.06 -17.76
N PRO A 132 7.39 8.54 -18.98
CA PRO A 132 7.73 7.17 -19.36
C PRO A 132 9.23 6.83 -19.30
N LYS A 133 10.10 7.79 -19.63
CA LYS A 133 11.57 7.62 -19.68
C LYS A 133 12.25 7.86 -18.32
N ARG A 134 11.48 7.96 -17.23
CA ARG A 134 12.02 8.30 -15.91
C ARG A 134 12.86 7.15 -15.35
N ILE A 135 13.91 7.51 -14.63
CA ILE A 135 14.61 6.58 -13.75
C ILE A 135 13.95 6.69 -12.37
N LEU A 136 13.42 5.58 -11.85
CA LEU A 136 12.59 5.57 -10.63
C LEU A 136 13.26 6.26 -9.43
N LYS A 137 14.57 6.05 -9.20
CA LYS A 137 15.29 6.69 -8.09
C LYS A 137 15.30 8.21 -8.19
N HIS A 138 15.43 8.75 -9.40
CA HIS A 138 15.47 10.19 -9.65
C HIS A 138 14.06 10.79 -9.59
N ALA A 139 13.06 10.11 -10.17
CA ALA A 139 11.66 10.50 -10.06
C ALA A 139 11.19 10.55 -8.60
N PHE A 140 11.56 9.55 -7.80
CA PHE A 140 11.22 9.52 -6.37
C PHE A 140 11.90 10.65 -5.60
N SER A 141 13.18 10.92 -5.87
CA SER A 141 13.89 12.05 -5.24
C SER A 141 13.28 13.40 -5.64
N LEU A 142 12.93 13.59 -6.91
CA LEU A 142 12.28 14.80 -7.41
C LEU A 142 10.88 14.98 -6.80
N TRP A 143 10.10 13.90 -6.73
CA TRP A 143 8.80 13.89 -6.06
C TRP A 143 8.90 14.35 -4.61
N LEU A 144 9.88 13.83 -3.86
CA LEU A 144 10.14 14.27 -2.49
C LEU A 144 10.56 15.73 -2.41
N ALA A 145 11.34 16.23 -3.38
CA ALA A 145 11.74 17.64 -3.43
C ALA A 145 10.54 18.56 -3.67
N ILE A 146 9.67 18.22 -4.63
CA ILE A 146 8.45 19.00 -4.93
C ILE A 146 7.50 19.00 -3.72
N ARG A 147 7.40 17.88 -3.01
CA ARG A 147 6.58 17.74 -1.81
C ARG A 147 7.21 18.35 -0.56
N GLY A 148 8.44 18.86 -0.63
CA GLY A 148 9.18 19.30 0.55
C GLY A 148 9.33 18.19 1.60
N ALA A 149 9.43 16.93 1.17
CA ALA A 149 9.41 15.74 2.04
C ALA A 149 10.79 15.13 2.27
N HIS A 150 11.85 15.71 1.70
CA HIS A 150 13.24 15.32 2.02
C HIS A 150 13.55 15.56 3.50
N ARG A 151 14.31 14.63 4.09
CA ARG A 151 14.78 14.69 5.49
C ARG A 151 16.06 15.52 5.57
N THR A 152 15.95 16.81 5.26
CA THR A 152 17.03 17.79 5.40
C THR A 152 17.31 18.12 6.87
N ARG A 153 18.53 18.55 7.19
CA ARG A 153 18.93 18.76 8.59
C ARG A 153 18.09 19.83 9.30
N ASP A 154 17.59 20.84 8.60
CA ASP A 154 16.60 21.79 9.16
C ASP A 154 15.41 21.08 9.83
N LYS A 155 14.85 20.05 9.20
CA LYS A 155 13.75 19.23 9.74
C LYS A 155 14.23 18.25 10.80
N LEU A 156 15.41 17.67 10.63
CA LEU A 156 15.96 16.72 11.59
C LEU A 156 16.29 17.36 12.94
N VAL A 157 16.70 18.64 12.94
CA VAL A 157 16.88 19.42 14.18
C VAL A 157 15.55 19.59 14.91
N VAL A 158 14.48 19.96 14.20
CA VAL A 158 13.13 20.11 14.79
C VAL A 158 12.64 18.80 15.42
N VAL A 159 12.97 17.66 14.81
CA VAL A 159 12.61 16.32 15.32
C VAL A 159 13.56 15.84 16.43
N GLY A 160 14.66 16.55 16.70
CA GLY A 160 15.64 16.20 17.73
C GLY A 160 16.62 15.08 17.34
N VAL A 161 16.77 14.80 16.04
CA VAL A 161 17.71 13.78 15.53
C VAL A 161 19.13 14.32 15.42
N THR A 162 19.29 15.61 15.13
CA THR A 162 20.59 16.29 15.04
C THR A 162 20.59 17.59 15.83
N HIS A 163 21.75 18.05 16.27
CA HIS A 163 21.89 19.31 17.02
C HIS A 163 22.14 20.53 16.12
N THR A 164 22.56 20.32 14.88
CA THR A 164 22.88 21.39 13.94
C THR A 164 22.18 21.18 12.60
N ALA A 165 21.77 22.28 11.98
CA ALA A 165 21.18 22.31 10.66
C ALA A 165 22.19 22.80 9.60
N GLN A 166 23.49 22.85 9.91
CA GLN A 166 24.49 23.35 8.97
C GLN A 166 24.55 22.50 7.69
N CYS A 167 24.69 23.16 6.55
CA CYS A 167 24.83 22.54 5.25
C CYS A 167 25.96 21.50 5.23
N ILE A 168 25.66 20.30 4.72
CA ILE A 168 26.64 19.21 4.57
C ILE A 168 27.86 19.61 3.71
N PHE A 169 27.70 20.56 2.80
CA PHE A 169 28.80 21.06 1.97
C PHE A 169 29.63 22.16 2.65
N HIS A 170 29.36 22.45 3.92
CA HIS A 170 30.12 23.39 4.74
C HIS A 170 30.21 24.81 4.14
N CYS A 171 29.17 25.26 3.46
CA CYS A 171 29.10 26.62 2.89
C CYS A 171 28.70 27.71 3.91
N GLY A 172 28.44 27.35 5.16
CA GLY A 172 28.05 28.28 6.23
C GLY A 172 26.55 28.48 6.43
N GLU A 173 25.72 28.02 5.49
CA GLU A 173 24.26 28.18 5.53
C GLU A 173 23.53 26.98 6.14
N THR A 174 22.22 27.13 6.36
CA THR A 174 21.33 26.06 6.84
C THR A 174 20.92 25.10 5.71
N GLU A 175 20.99 23.79 5.97
CA GLU A 175 20.56 22.74 5.06
C GLU A 175 19.02 22.64 5.01
N SER A 176 18.43 23.36 4.06
CA SER A 176 17.06 23.13 3.60
C SER A 176 17.05 22.41 2.25
N THR A 177 15.89 21.94 1.79
CA THR A 177 15.77 21.33 0.45
C THR A 177 16.13 22.32 -0.65
N GLU A 178 15.66 23.56 -0.52
CA GLU A 178 15.96 24.62 -1.47
C GLU A 178 17.46 24.97 -1.47
N HIS A 179 18.05 25.09 -0.28
CA HIS A 179 19.46 25.38 -0.16
C HIS A 179 20.31 24.25 -0.76
N LEU A 180 20.07 23.01 -0.32
CA LEU A 180 20.88 21.85 -0.70
C LEU A 180 20.91 21.63 -2.20
N PHE A 181 19.78 21.81 -2.90
CA PHE A 181 19.70 21.52 -4.33
C PHE A 181 19.94 22.74 -5.23
N PHE A 182 19.62 23.97 -4.80
CA PHE A 182 19.55 25.12 -5.72
C PHE A 182 20.33 26.37 -5.28
N GLN A 183 20.55 26.60 -3.99
CA GLN A 183 21.23 27.82 -3.52
C GLN A 183 22.65 27.56 -3.02
N CYS A 184 22.97 26.34 -2.60
CA CYS A 184 24.30 25.99 -2.12
C CYS A 184 25.34 26.23 -3.24
N PRO A 185 26.44 26.95 -2.98
CA PRO A 185 27.47 27.21 -4.00
C PRO A 185 27.98 25.95 -4.69
N PHE A 186 28.10 24.85 -3.94
CA PHE A 186 28.48 23.54 -4.47
C PHE A 186 27.47 23.04 -5.52
N SER A 187 26.19 22.99 -5.18
CA SER A 187 25.12 22.51 -6.06
C SER A 187 24.87 23.44 -7.25
N VAL A 188 24.96 24.76 -7.04
CA VAL A 188 24.88 25.77 -8.10
C VAL A 188 25.98 25.54 -9.15
N ASN A 189 27.19 25.21 -8.71
CA ASN A 189 28.28 24.92 -9.64
C ASN A 189 28.00 23.65 -10.46
N ILE A 190 27.47 22.59 -9.83
CA ILE A 190 27.06 21.37 -10.55
C ILE A 190 26.01 21.69 -11.61
N TRP A 191 24.96 22.42 -11.24
CA TRP A 191 23.91 22.81 -12.19
C TRP A 191 24.44 23.63 -13.36
N ARG A 192 25.37 24.55 -13.09
CA ARG A 192 26.01 25.34 -14.15
C ARG A 192 26.73 24.45 -15.15
N GLU A 193 27.47 23.45 -14.69
CA GLU A 193 28.15 22.51 -15.58
C GLU A 193 27.17 21.60 -16.32
N VAL A 194 26.12 21.11 -15.66
CA VAL A 194 25.06 20.30 -16.32
C VAL A 194 24.36 21.10 -17.41
N LEU A 195 23.98 22.36 -17.15
CA LEU A 195 23.32 23.23 -18.13
C LEU A 195 24.25 23.50 -19.33
N LYS A 196 25.54 23.74 -19.10
CA LYS A 196 26.55 23.87 -20.16
C LYS A 196 26.64 22.61 -21.02
N LEU A 197 26.68 21.42 -20.41
CA LEU A 197 26.70 20.14 -21.15
C LEU A 197 25.44 19.93 -22.00
N CYS A 198 24.32 20.52 -21.58
CA CYS A 198 23.06 20.50 -22.31
C CYS A 198 22.92 21.64 -23.35
N ASN A 199 23.91 22.53 -23.49
CA ASN A 199 23.84 23.77 -24.28
C ASN A 199 22.66 24.69 -23.90
N ILE A 200 22.25 24.68 -22.63
CA ILE A 200 21.18 25.54 -22.11
C ILE A 200 21.81 26.74 -21.41
N THR A 201 21.46 27.96 -21.82
CA THR A 201 22.00 29.20 -21.24
C THR A 201 20.93 29.92 -20.44
N ARG A 202 20.78 29.56 -19.16
CA ARG A 202 19.85 30.22 -18.24
C ARG A 202 20.41 30.34 -16.83
N LEU A 203 19.83 31.26 -16.06
CA LEU A 203 20.10 31.37 -14.63
C LEU A 203 19.37 30.27 -13.86
N ILE A 204 20.02 29.75 -12.83
CA ILE A 204 19.39 28.85 -11.86
C ILE A 204 18.48 29.71 -10.99
N LEU A 205 17.18 29.41 -11.00
CA LEU A 205 16.16 30.14 -10.28
C LEU A 205 15.94 29.51 -8.89
N PRO A 206 15.27 30.23 -7.96
CA PRO A 206 14.75 29.62 -6.73
C PRO A 206 13.85 28.41 -7.03
N TRP A 207 13.78 27.46 -6.09
CA TRP A 207 13.15 26.15 -6.34
C TRP A 207 11.71 26.23 -6.87
N ALA A 208 10.89 27.12 -6.31
CA ALA A 208 9.51 27.29 -6.77
C ALA A 208 9.41 27.70 -8.25
N ASN A 209 10.31 28.56 -8.70
CA ASN A 209 10.38 29.04 -10.07
C ASN A 209 10.94 27.95 -11.00
N GLU A 210 11.86 27.12 -10.51
CA GLU A 210 12.35 25.95 -11.24
C GLU A 210 11.24 24.93 -11.51
N VAL A 211 10.41 24.65 -10.52
CA VAL A 211 9.25 23.77 -10.69
C VAL A 211 8.28 24.35 -11.71
N GLN A 212 8.02 25.65 -11.66
CA GLN A 212 7.16 26.32 -12.63
C GLN A 212 7.74 26.24 -14.06
N TRP A 213 9.03 26.51 -14.21
CA TRP A 213 9.72 26.41 -15.50
C TRP A 213 9.67 24.98 -16.05
N MET A 214 9.93 23.97 -15.21
CA MET A 214 9.85 22.56 -15.62
C MET A 214 8.42 22.18 -16.05
N LYS A 215 7.39 22.65 -15.36
CA LYS A 215 6.00 22.39 -15.76
C LYS A 215 5.68 22.94 -17.16
N GLU A 216 6.26 24.06 -17.53
CA GLU A 216 6.03 24.71 -18.82
C GLU A 216 6.83 24.04 -19.94
N HIS A 217 8.08 23.67 -19.67
CA HIS A 217 9.04 23.26 -20.70
C HIS A 217 9.33 21.76 -20.76
N ALA A 218 9.00 20.98 -19.72
CA ALA A 218 9.17 19.52 -19.75
C ALA A 218 7.99 18.78 -20.42
N LYS A 219 7.16 19.50 -21.19
CA LYS A 219 6.02 18.93 -21.91
C LYS A 219 6.47 18.40 -23.28
N GLY A 220 6.29 17.09 -23.49
CA GLY A 220 6.53 16.43 -24.78
C GLY A 220 7.65 15.40 -24.76
N ASN A 221 7.93 14.82 -25.92
CA ASN A 221 8.92 13.74 -26.11
C ASN A 221 10.22 14.20 -26.76
N LYS A 222 10.37 15.50 -27.04
CA LYS A 222 11.50 16.10 -27.72
C LYS A 222 12.27 17.00 -26.77
N PHE A 223 13.59 16.97 -26.86
CA PHE A 223 14.44 17.95 -26.21
C PHE A 223 14.45 19.18 -27.13
N ASP A 224 13.73 20.24 -26.76
CA ASP A 224 13.76 21.46 -27.56
C ASP A 224 15.13 22.12 -27.39
N HIS A 225 15.86 22.24 -28.49
CA HIS A 225 17.18 22.88 -28.54
C HIS A 225 17.12 24.42 -28.45
N ALA A 226 15.92 24.99 -28.26
CA ALA A 226 15.66 26.42 -28.28
C ALA A 226 15.26 26.96 -26.90
N LEU A 227 16.02 26.60 -25.85
CA LEU A 227 15.87 27.10 -24.47
C LEU A 227 17.10 27.87 -24.00
#